data_AF-A0A485K8Q5-F1
#
_entry.id   AF-A0A485K8Q5-F1
#
_cell.length_a   1.000
_cell.length_b   1.000
_cell.length_c   1.000
_cell.angle_alpha   90.00
_cell.angle_beta   90.00
_cell.angle_gamma   90.00
#
_symmetry.space_group_name_H-M   'P 1'
#
loop_
_entity.id
_entity.type
_entity.pdbx_description
1 polymer ?
#
loop_
_entity_poly.entity_id
_entity_poly.type
_entity_poly.pdbx_seq_one_letter_code
_entity_poly.pdbx_strand_id
1 'polypeptide(L)'
;MIEAMDMQVQAILWDYVNRNGILSYSNVPVEATSHVGQHISYGVLSNRINHTTTRRVLRMYQEETRCVITYAALREDECFPQTLDEVRSHGFACTFIERISESITLVRHSHVYLTPFRAHARVSLEDLGRMVLQTTDGLEHRDAYVCRITSTAERSFATEFQTILQTFRLKLAQQRMDRIHSA
;
A
#
# COMPACT_ATOMS: atom_id res chain seq x y z
N MET A 1 -12.88 24.21 19.60
CA MET A 1 -11.59 24.40 18.93
C MET A 1 -10.93 23.02 18.94
N ILE A 2 -10.76 22.39 17.77
CA ILE A 2 -10.12 21.06 17.70
C ILE A 2 -8.62 21.32 17.69
N GLU A 3 -7.90 20.86 18.71
CA GLU A 3 -6.44 20.98 18.78
C GLU A 3 -5.75 20.26 17.61
N ALA A 4 -4.55 20.72 17.26
CA ALA A 4 -3.70 20.11 16.25
C ALA A 4 -3.60 18.58 16.40
N MET A 5 -3.55 17.87 15.28
CA MET A 5 -3.38 16.42 15.24
C MET A 5 -2.06 16.03 15.90
N ASP A 6 -2.12 14.98 16.73
CA ASP A 6 -0.93 14.43 17.39
C ASP A 6 0.13 14.06 16.35
N MET A 7 1.23 14.80 16.34
CA MET A 7 2.36 14.59 15.43
C MET A 7 2.88 13.14 15.48
N GLN A 8 2.65 12.41 16.57
CA GLN A 8 3.05 11.01 16.70
C GLN A 8 2.27 10.09 15.77
N VAL A 9 0.95 10.26 15.65
CA VAL A 9 0.13 9.41 14.78
C VAL A 9 0.60 9.53 13.34
N GLN A 10 0.90 10.76 12.92
CA GLN A 10 1.46 11.04 11.60
C GLN A 10 2.84 10.41 11.41
N ALA A 11 3.75 10.58 12.38
CA ALA A 11 5.11 10.05 12.30
C ALA A 11 5.15 8.51 12.27
N ILE A 12 4.33 7.85 13.09
CA ILE A 12 4.23 6.39 13.13
C ILE A 12 3.65 5.85 11.83
N LEU A 13 2.61 6.52 11.29
CA LEU A 13 2.04 6.10 10.02
C LEU A 13 3.07 6.30 8.89
N TRP A 14 3.74 7.45 8.85
CA TRP A 14 4.77 7.75 7.87
C TRP A 14 5.91 6.73 7.91
N ASP A 15 6.47 6.43 9.10
CA ASP A 15 7.52 5.43 9.26
C ASP A 15 7.05 4.05 8.77
N TYR A 16 5.84 3.64 9.17
CA TYR A 16 5.30 2.36 8.74
C TYR A 16 5.15 2.26 7.23
N VAL A 17 4.55 3.26 6.57
CA VAL A 17 4.32 3.21 5.12
C VAL A 17 5.62 3.37 4.33
N ASN A 18 6.68 3.92 4.93
CA ASN A 18 8.01 3.94 4.33
C ASN A 18 8.73 2.59 4.43
N ARG A 19 8.43 1.80 5.47
CA ARG A 19 9.00 0.46 5.66
C ARG A 19 8.17 -0.65 5.03
N ASN A 20 6.89 -0.39 4.80
CA ASN A 20 5.93 -1.38 4.37
C ASN A 20 5.09 -0.85 3.21
N GLY A 21 4.74 -1.71 2.27
CA GLY A 21 3.75 -1.39 1.25
C GLY A 21 2.69 -2.45 1.15
N ILE A 22 1.48 -2.00 0.83
CA ILE A 22 0.43 -2.88 0.36
C ILE A 22 0.72 -3.09 -1.12
N LEU A 23 1.29 -4.24 -1.46
CA LEU A 23 1.47 -4.66 -2.85
C LEU A 23 0.56 -5.82 -3.14
N SER A 24 -0.34 -5.65 -4.12
CA SER A 24 -1.10 -6.77 -4.69
C SER A 24 -1.59 -7.74 -3.62
N TYR A 25 -2.28 -7.17 -2.62
CA TYR A 25 -2.98 -7.91 -1.58
C TYR A 25 -2.09 -8.61 -0.54
N SER A 26 -0.85 -8.15 -0.35
CA SER A 26 -0.05 -8.50 0.83
C SER A 26 0.72 -7.29 1.36
N ASN A 27 0.96 -7.29 2.67
CA ASN A 27 1.92 -6.37 3.26
C ASN A 27 3.36 -6.85 2.97
N VAL A 28 4.09 -6.07 2.19
CA VAL A 28 5.45 -6.40 1.73
C VAL A 28 6.45 -5.41 2.30
N PRO A 29 7.55 -5.89 2.93
CA PRO A 29 8.65 -5.02 3.34
C PRO A 29 9.25 -4.27 2.15
N VAL A 30 9.63 -3.03 2.37
CA VAL A 30 10.35 -2.24 1.35
C VAL A 30 11.80 -2.73 1.30
N GLU A 31 12.26 -3.10 0.10
CA GLU A 31 13.60 -3.62 -0.13
C GLU A 31 14.64 -2.49 -0.18
N ALA A 32 14.26 -1.36 -0.77
CA ALA A 32 15.10 -0.17 -0.84
C ALA A 32 14.22 1.09 -0.77
N THR A 33 14.66 2.07 0.02
CA THR A 33 14.01 3.38 0.13
C THR A 33 15.05 4.49 -0.04
N SER A 34 14.71 5.52 -0.81
CA SER A 34 15.49 6.75 -0.93
C SER A 34 14.62 7.93 -0.55
N HIS A 35 15.10 8.73 0.40
CA HIS A 35 14.42 9.97 0.81
C HIS A 35 14.88 11.12 -0.07
N VAL A 36 13.96 11.68 -0.83
CA VAL A 36 14.22 12.87 -1.67
C VAL A 36 13.98 14.16 -0.86
N GLY A 37 13.25 14.05 0.24
CA GLY A 37 12.99 15.12 1.20
C GLY A 37 12.27 14.57 2.45
N GLN A 38 11.91 15.46 3.37
CA GLN A 38 11.34 15.07 4.68
C GLN A 38 10.07 14.21 4.55
N HIS A 39 9.20 14.56 3.59
CA HIS A 39 7.89 13.94 3.38
C HIS A 39 7.72 13.37 1.97
N ILE A 40 8.82 13.03 1.31
CA ILE A 40 8.80 12.38 0.00
C ILE A 40 9.86 11.29 -0.06
N SER A 41 9.43 10.10 -0.48
CA SER A 41 10.31 8.95 -0.61
C SER A 41 10.02 8.17 -1.88
N TYR A 42 11.07 7.57 -2.41
CA TYR A 42 11.00 6.58 -3.46
C TYR A 42 11.28 5.21 -2.84
N GLY A 43 10.52 4.18 -3.20
CA GLY A 43 10.65 2.85 -2.64
C GLY A 43 10.50 1.72 -3.67
N VAL A 44 11.22 0.63 -3.44
CA VAL A 44 11.16 -0.61 -4.23
C VAL A 44 10.67 -1.75 -3.37
N LEU A 45 9.71 -2.51 -3.90
CA LEU A 45 9.04 -3.59 -3.20
C LEU A 45 8.94 -4.81 -4.13
N SER A 46 9.09 -6.01 -3.58
CA SER A 46 8.95 -7.27 -4.31
C SER A 46 7.99 -8.20 -3.59
N ASN A 47 6.86 -8.48 -4.22
CA ASN A 47 5.89 -9.45 -3.73
C ASN A 47 6.23 -10.82 -4.30
N ARG A 48 6.84 -11.67 -3.45
CA ARG A 48 7.25 -13.03 -3.81
C ARG A 48 6.08 -14.00 -4.03
N ILE A 49 4.90 -13.69 -3.49
CA ILE A 49 3.73 -14.59 -3.57
C ILE A 49 3.16 -14.57 -4.99
N ASN A 50 3.10 -13.39 -5.61
CA ASN A 50 2.54 -13.23 -6.95
C ASN A 50 3.60 -12.87 -8.00
N HIS A 51 4.89 -12.89 -7.63
CA HIS A 51 6.02 -12.58 -8.49
C HIS A 51 5.92 -11.20 -9.15
N THR A 52 5.43 -10.20 -8.41
CA THR A 52 5.38 -8.81 -8.89
C THR A 52 6.35 -7.92 -8.15
N THR A 53 6.89 -6.95 -8.86
CA THR A 53 7.64 -5.84 -8.28
C THR A 53 6.78 -4.58 -8.27
N THR A 54 7.15 -3.61 -7.46
CA THR A 54 6.57 -2.27 -7.50
C THR A 54 7.64 -1.25 -7.16
N ARG A 55 7.67 -0.20 -7.96
CA ARG A 55 8.39 1.03 -7.68
C ARG A 55 7.37 2.08 -7.32
N ARG A 56 7.58 2.84 -6.26
CA ARG A 56 6.59 3.83 -5.84
C ARG A 56 7.22 5.11 -5.33
N VAL A 57 6.50 6.20 -5.54
CA VAL A 57 6.74 7.47 -4.87
C VAL A 57 5.67 7.67 -3.80
N LEU A 58 6.11 7.93 -2.57
CA LEU A 58 5.24 8.35 -1.48
C LEU A 58 5.43 9.82 -1.24
N ARG A 59 4.33 10.50 -0.91
CA ARG A 59 4.39 11.86 -0.39
C ARG A 59 3.37 12.07 0.72
N MET A 60 3.80 12.73 1.79
CA MET A 60 2.93 13.15 2.88
C MET A 60 2.67 14.66 2.82
N TYR A 61 1.40 15.03 2.97
CA TYR A 61 0.93 16.39 3.10
C TYR A 61 0.30 16.53 4.49
N GLN A 62 0.75 17.51 5.26
CA GLN A 62 0.30 17.74 6.63
C GLN A 62 -0.45 19.05 6.72
N GLU A 63 -1.58 19.00 7.40
CA GLU A 63 -2.41 20.12 7.83
C GLU A 63 -2.62 20.01 9.34
N GLU A 64 -3.22 21.03 9.96
CA GLU A 64 -3.40 21.08 11.41
C GLU A 64 -4.19 19.87 11.95
N THR A 65 -5.28 19.46 11.31
CA THR A 65 -6.16 18.37 11.77
C THR A 65 -6.14 17.14 10.85
N ARG A 66 -5.39 17.22 9.75
CA ARG A 66 -5.43 16.23 8.67
C ARG A 66 -4.05 15.94 8.11
N CYS A 67 -3.84 14.70 7.69
CA CYS A 67 -2.66 14.27 6.97
C CYS A 67 -3.10 13.41 5.79
N VAL A 68 -2.47 13.61 4.65
CA VAL A 68 -2.72 12.85 3.42
C VAL A 68 -1.42 12.24 2.96
N ILE A 69 -1.39 10.93 2.80
CA ILE A 69 -0.28 10.21 2.18
C ILE A 69 -0.71 9.74 0.80
N THR A 70 -0.04 10.20 -0.24
CA THR A 70 -0.27 9.77 -1.62
C THR A 70 0.76 8.73 -2.03
N TYR A 71 0.32 7.74 -2.80
CA TYR A 71 1.12 6.65 -3.32
C TYR A 71 0.99 6.67 -4.84
N ALA A 72 2.11 6.79 -5.54
CA ALA A 72 2.17 6.62 -6.98
C ALA A 72 3.04 5.41 -7.29
N ALA A 73 2.42 4.27 -7.57
CA ALA A 73 3.14 3.08 -8.02
C ALA A 73 3.41 3.23 -9.52
N LEU A 74 4.69 3.30 -9.88
CA LEU A 74 5.18 3.67 -11.19
C LEU A 74 5.09 2.48 -12.14
N ARG A 75 4.49 2.74 -13.31
CA ARG A 75 4.55 1.82 -14.43
C ARG A 75 5.96 1.86 -15.05
N GLU A 76 6.40 3.04 -15.46
CA GLU A 76 7.68 3.26 -16.10
C GLU A 76 8.60 4.09 -15.20
N ASP A 77 9.89 3.77 -15.23
CA ASP A 77 10.95 4.44 -14.49
C ASP A 77 12.20 4.41 -15.39
N GLU A 78 12.54 5.55 -15.98
CA GLU A 78 13.66 5.67 -16.93
C GLU A 78 15.03 5.46 -16.25
N CYS A 79 15.14 5.81 -14.96
CA CYS A 79 16.35 5.59 -14.18
C CYS A 79 16.55 4.10 -13.86
N PHE A 80 15.44 3.36 -13.76
CA PHE A 80 15.45 1.93 -13.49
C PHE A 80 14.49 1.17 -14.40
N PRO A 81 14.88 0.97 -15.66
CA PRO A 81 14.07 0.27 -16.64
C PRO A 81 13.65 -1.13 -16.15
N GLN A 82 12.47 -1.54 -16.56
CA GLN A 82 11.93 -2.87 -16.24
C GLN A 82 12.72 -3.96 -16.97
N THR A 83 13.02 -5.06 -16.28
CA THR A 83 13.64 -6.23 -16.93
C THR A 83 12.60 -7.02 -17.74
N LEU A 84 13.05 -7.86 -18.68
CA LEU A 84 12.16 -8.64 -19.55
C LEU A 84 11.22 -9.58 -18.78
N ASP A 85 11.72 -10.15 -17.68
CA ASP A 85 11.00 -11.13 -16.86
C ASP A 85 10.20 -10.50 -15.71
N GLU A 86 10.37 -9.20 -15.49
CA GLU A 86 9.67 -8.49 -14.42
C GLU A 86 8.21 -8.26 -14.80
N VAL A 87 7.30 -8.61 -13.88
CA VAL A 87 5.92 -8.15 -13.90
C VAL A 87 5.78 -7.04 -12.86
N ARG A 88 5.47 -5.83 -13.32
CA ARG A 88 5.38 -4.67 -12.43
C ARG A 88 3.94 -4.30 -12.15
N SER A 89 3.61 -4.27 -10.86
CA SER A 89 2.35 -3.73 -10.36
C SER A 89 2.45 -2.20 -10.32
N HIS A 90 1.38 -1.52 -10.70
CA HIS A 90 1.31 -0.06 -10.73
C HIS A 90 -0.12 0.43 -10.44
N GLY A 91 -0.25 1.73 -10.17
CA GLY A 91 -1.52 2.32 -9.75
C GLY A 91 -1.32 3.47 -8.77
N PHE A 92 -2.39 3.79 -8.04
CA PHE A 92 -2.42 4.93 -7.15
C PHE A 92 -3.12 4.57 -5.85
N ALA A 93 -2.66 5.12 -4.75
CA ALA A 93 -3.37 5.05 -3.49
C ALA A 93 -3.31 6.38 -2.75
N CYS A 94 -4.23 6.57 -1.81
CA CYS A 94 -4.19 7.65 -0.87
C CYS A 94 -4.67 7.17 0.50
N THR A 95 -4.02 7.66 1.55
CA THR A 95 -4.42 7.47 2.92
C THR A 95 -4.71 8.82 3.54
N PHE A 96 -5.93 9.00 4.04
CA PHE A 96 -6.36 10.16 4.78
C PHE A 96 -6.39 9.81 6.27
N ILE A 97 -5.81 10.69 7.08
CA ILE A 97 -5.80 10.60 8.53
C ILE A 97 -6.36 11.91 9.04
N GLU A 98 -7.46 11.85 9.78
CA GLU A 98 -8.19 13.04 10.22
C GLU A 98 -8.53 12.92 11.70
N ARG A 99 -8.15 13.92 12.48
CA ARG A 99 -8.61 14.04 13.87
C ARG A 99 -10.04 14.57 13.85
N ILE A 100 -11.01 13.72 14.21
CA ILE A 100 -12.42 14.11 14.26
C ILE A 100 -12.89 14.47 15.67
N SER A 101 -12.14 14.06 16.70
CA SER A 101 -12.30 14.51 18.09
C SER A 101 -10.99 14.38 18.86
N GLU A 102 -10.99 14.74 20.15
CA GLU A 102 -9.80 14.65 20.98
C GLU A 102 -9.21 13.23 21.07
N SER A 103 -10.08 12.22 21.05
CA SER A 103 -9.73 10.81 21.24
C SER A 103 -9.92 9.94 19.99
N ILE A 104 -10.46 10.49 18.89
CA ILE A 104 -10.81 9.74 17.70
C ILE A 104 -10.06 10.28 16.48
N THR A 105 -9.29 9.39 15.85
CA THR A 105 -8.69 9.60 14.53
C THR A 105 -9.36 8.69 13.51
N LEU A 106 -9.89 9.28 12.44
CA LEU A 106 -10.42 8.59 11.29
C LEU A 106 -9.28 8.29 10.31
N VAL A 107 -9.16 7.03 9.89
CA VAL A 107 -8.23 6.63 8.82
C VAL A 107 -9.05 6.10 7.66
N ARG A 108 -8.88 6.69 6.48
CA ARG A 108 -9.49 6.24 5.22
C ARG A 108 -8.37 5.90 4.25
N HIS A 109 -8.52 4.82 3.51
CA HIS A 109 -7.56 4.43 2.49
C HIS A 109 -8.30 4.06 1.22
N SER A 110 -7.79 4.53 0.10
CA SER A 110 -8.28 4.20 -1.24
C SER A 110 -7.09 3.74 -2.06
N HIS A 111 -7.26 2.65 -2.80
CA HIS A 111 -6.23 2.09 -3.65
C HIS A 111 -6.87 1.65 -4.96
N VAL A 112 -6.29 2.10 -6.07
CA VAL A 112 -6.60 1.66 -7.42
C VAL A 112 -5.41 0.86 -7.94
N TYR A 113 -5.57 -0.45 -8.05
CA TYR A 113 -4.66 -1.31 -8.78
C TYR A 113 -5.03 -1.32 -10.26
N LEU A 114 -4.05 -1.03 -11.10
CA LEU A 114 -4.18 -1.22 -12.54
C LEU A 114 -3.63 -2.60 -12.92
N THR A 115 -4.00 -3.09 -14.10
CA THR A 115 -3.48 -4.36 -14.61
C THR A 115 -1.95 -4.31 -14.64
N PRO A 116 -1.25 -5.21 -13.93
CA PRO A 116 0.20 -5.30 -14.01
C PRO A 116 0.69 -5.44 -15.45
N PHE A 117 1.90 -4.99 -15.72
CA PHE A 117 2.44 -5.01 -17.07
C PHE A 117 3.85 -5.62 -17.13
N ARG A 118 4.18 -6.19 -18.29
CA ARG A 118 5.53 -6.63 -18.65
C ARG A 118 6.14 -5.60 -19.60
N ALA A 119 7.47 -5.47 -19.61
CA ALA A 119 8.19 -4.45 -20.40
C ALA A 119 7.73 -4.35 -21.87
N HIS A 120 7.38 -5.47 -22.50
CA HIS A 120 6.98 -5.52 -23.91
C HIS A 120 5.67 -6.28 -24.16
N ALA A 121 4.91 -6.61 -23.12
CA ALA A 121 3.69 -7.40 -23.28
C ALA A 121 2.64 -7.08 -22.21
N ARG A 122 1.37 -7.30 -22.57
CA ARG A 122 0.28 -7.33 -21.59
C ARG A 122 0.33 -8.65 -20.83
N VAL A 123 0.02 -8.60 -19.54
CA VAL A 123 -0.18 -9.82 -18.74
C VAL A 123 -1.46 -10.51 -19.21
N SER A 124 -1.38 -11.81 -19.48
CA SER A 124 -2.54 -12.58 -19.92
C SER A 124 -3.58 -12.72 -18.81
N LEU A 125 -4.85 -12.99 -19.15
CA LEU A 125 -5.88 -13.25 -18.12
C LEU A 125 -5.52 -14.49 -17.28
N GLU A 126 -4.93 -15.50 -17.89
CA GLU A 126 -4.45 -16.69 -17.22
C GLU A 126 -3.37 -16.36 -16.17
N ASP A 127 -2.38 -15.54 -16.54
CA ASP A 127 -1.33 -15.10 -15.63
C ASP A 127 -1.90 -14.26 -14.48
N LEU A 128 -2.82 -13.32 -14.75
CA LEU A 128 -3.52 -12.56 -13.71
C LEU A 128 -4.28 -13.48 -12.75
N GLY A 129 -4.90 -14.50 -13.31
CA GLY A 129 -5.55 -15.58 -12.59
C GLY A 129 -4.63 -16.32 -11.64
N ARG A 130 -3.47 -16.78 -12.11
CA ARG A 130 -2.44 -17.43 -11.28
C ARG A 130 -1.89 -16.49 -10.21
N MET A 131 -1.74 -15.20 -10.52
CA MET A 131 -1.26 -14.20 -9.56
C MET A 131 -2.22 -13.95 -8.39
N VAL A 132 -3.53 -13.98 -8.64
CA VAL A 132 -4.55 -13.59 -7.63
C VAL A 132 -5.27 -14.80 -7.03
N LEU A 133 -5.66 -15.76 -7.87
CA LEU A 133 -6.43 -16.93 -7.48
C LEU A 133 -5.56 -18.15 -7.21
N GLN A 134 -4.29 -18.14 -7.66
CA GLN A 134 -3.39 -19.30 -7.62
C GLN A 134 -3.91 -20.54 -8.37
N THR A 135 -4.87 -20.35 -9.28
CA THR A 135 -5.44 -21.40 -10.14
C THR A 135 -5.96 -20.81 -11.45
N THR A 136 -6.03 -21.64 -12.50
CA THR A 136 -6.65 -21.32 -13.80
C THR A 136 -8.05 -21.92 -13.95
N ASP A 137 -8.58 -22.58 -12.92
CA ASP A 137 -9.90 -23.23 -12.99
C ASP A 137 -11.01 -22.20 -13.27
N GLY A 138 -11.86 -22.48 -14.26
CA GLY A 138 -12.94 -21.59 -14.67
C GLY A 138 -12.53 -20.52 -15.69
N LEU A 139 -11.30 -20.55 -16.22
CA LEU A 139 -10.81 -19.62 -17.26
C LEU A 139 -11.66 -19.68 -18.54
N GLU A 140 -12.23 -20.84 -18.85
CA GLU A 140 -13.16 -21.06 -19.95
C GLU A 140 -14.43 -20.19 -19.84
N HIS A 141 -14.77 -19.75 -18.62
CA HIS A 141 -15.87 -18.84 -18.33
C HIS A 141 -15.34 -17.43 -18.04
N ARG A 142 -14.82 -16.77 -19.09
CA ARG A 142 -14.08 -15.49 -19.02
C ARG A 142 -14.67 -14.47 -18.04
N ASP A 143 -15.96 -14.14 -18.16
CA ASP A 143 -16.55 -13.06 -17.35
C ASP A 143 -16.65 -13.44 -15.87
N ALA A 144 -17.02 -14.69 -15.58
CA ALA A 144 -17.05 -15.22 -14.23
C ALA A 144 -15.62 -15.28 -13.63
N TYR A 145 -14.63 -15.62 -14.45
CA TYR A 145 -13.23 -15.67 -14.06
C TYR A 145 -12.68 -14.27 -13.71
N VAL A 146 -12.95 -13.27 -14.55
CA VAL A 146 -12.60 -11.86 -14.28
C VAL A 146 -13.26 -11.38 -12.99
N CYS A 147 -14.56 -11.64 -12.82
CA CYS A 147 -15.29 -11.28 -11.61
C CYS A 147 -14.66 -11.90 -10.35
N ARG A 148 -14.25 -13.17 -10.43
CA ARG A 148 -13.55 -13.87 -9.33
C ARG A 148 -12.19 -13.26 -9.02
N ILE A 149 -11.39 -12.93 -10.03
CA ILE A 149 -10.09 -12.26 -9.84
C ILE A 149 -10.32 -10.95 -9.08
N THR A 150 -11.21 -10.09 -9.59
CA THR A 150 -11.50 -8.78 -8.97
C THR A 150 -12.03 -8.92 -7.55
N SER A 151 -13.01 -9.81 -7.33
CA SER A 151 -13.58 -10.02 -6.00
C SER A 151 -12.57 -10.59 -4.99
N THR A 152 -11.65 -11.42 -5.44
CA THR A 152 -10.59 -11.97 -4.57
C THR A 152 -9.56 -10.91 -4.24
N ALA A 153 -9.14 -10.15 -5.25
CA ALA A 153 -8.28 -8.98 -5.09
C ALA A 153 -8.84 -7.99 -4.04
N GLU A 154 -10.09 -7.55 -4.20
CA GLU A 154 -10.72 -6.58 -3.30
C GLU A 154 -10.82 -7.11 -1.86
N ARG A 155 -11.23 -8.37 -1.68
CA ARG A 155 -11.30 -8.99 -0.35
C ARG A 155 -9.94 -9.11 0.31
N SER A 156 -8.93 -9.56 -0.42
CA SER A 156 -7.58 -9.69 0.11
C SER A 156 -7.01 -8.31 0.49
N PHE A 157 -7.25 -7.27 -0.32
CA PHE A 157 -6.90 -5.89 0.06
C PHE A 157 -7.60 -5.44 1.35
N ALA A 158 -8.91 -5.67 1.48
CA ALA A 158 -9.66 -5.27 2.67
C ALA A 158 -9.14 -5.98 3.93
N THR A 159 -8.88 -7.28 3.84
CA THR A 159 -8.32 -8.08 4.94
C THR A 159 -6.95 -7.56 5.36
N GLU A 160 -6.02 -7.38 4.42
CA GLU A 160 -4.69 -6.86 4.71
C GLU A 160 -4.74 -5.46 5.33
N PHE A 161 -5.57 -4.58 4.79
CA PHE A 161 -5.71 -3.23 5.33
C PHE A 161 -6.24 -3.24 6.78
N GLN A 162 -7.16 -4.14 7.12
CA GLN A 162 -7.60 -4.33 8.52
C GLN A 162 -6.47 -4.81 9.43
N THR A 163 -5.67 -5.79 8.99
CA THR A 163 -4.49 -6.28 9.73
C THR A 163 -3.48 -5.15 9.98
N ILE A 164 -3.27 -4.30 8.99
CA ILE A 164 -2.41 -3.12 9.09
C ILE A 164 -2.95 -2.15 10.14
N LEU A 165 -4.24 -1.80 10.07
CA LEU A 165 -4.87 -0.92 11.07
C LEU A 165 -4.81 -1.48 12.49
N GLN A 166 -4.97 -2.80 12.66
CA GLN A 166 -4.82 -3.46 13.97
C GLN A 166 -3.38 -3.34 14.49
N THR A 167 -2.39 -3.62 13.64
CA THR A 167 -0.97 -3.48 13.98
C THR A 167 -0.64 -2.04 14.40
N PHE A 168 -1.19 -1.05 13.68
CA PHE A 168 -1.03 0.36 14.03
C PHE A 168 -1.61 0.71 15.39
N ARG A 169 -2.82 0.23 15.68
CA ARG A 169 -3.46 0.44 16.99
C ARG A 169 -2.61 -0.11 18.12
N LEU A 170 -2.04 -1.31 17.95
CA LEU A 170 -1.16 -1.92 18.94
C LEU A 170 0.12 -1.11 19.16
N LYS A 171 0.78 -0.65 18.09
CA LYS A 171 1.98 0.19 18.19
C LYS A 171 1.71 1.52 18.90
N LEU A 172 0.57 2.16 18.60
CA LEU A 172 0.13 3.37 19.27
C LEU A 172 -0.14 3.14 20.77
N ALA A 173 -0.76 2.01 21.11
CA ALA A 173 -1.02 1.65 22.51
C ALA A 173 0.29 1.41 23.30
N GLN A 174 1.24 0.68 22.72
CA GLN A 174 2.53 0.40 23.35
C GLN A 174 3.30 1.69 23.66
N GLN A 175 3.40 2.61 22.71
CA GLN A 175 4.11 3.88 22.93
C GLN A 175 3.45 4.76 24.00
N ARG A 176 2.12 4.71 24.14
CA ARG A 176 1.43 5.39 25.25
C ARG A 176 1.79 4.77 26.60
N MET A 177 1.89 3.44 26.67
CA MET A 177 2.31 2.76 27.89
C MET A 177 3.76 3.08 28.26
N ASP A 178 4.70 3.06 27.30
CA ASP A 178 6.11 3.32 27.55
C ASP A 178 6.35 4.72 28.14
N ARG A 179 5.53 5.70 27.75
CA ARG A 179 5.60 7.07 28.27
C ARG A 179 5.10 7.20 29.71
N ILE A 180 4.06 6.47 30.08
CA ILE A 180 3.56 6.45 31.46
C ILE A 180 4.62 5.90 32.41
N HIS A 181 5.45 4.96 31.95
CA HIS A 181 6.51 4.36 32.76
C HIS A 181 7.83 5.14 32.74
N SER A 182 7.97 6.13 31.85
CA SER A 182 9.17 6.96 31.71
C SER A 182 9.01 8.38 32.28
N ALA A 183 7.85 8.69 32.85
CA ALA A 183 7.50 9.96 33.51
C ALA A 183 7.34 9.75 35.02
#